data_AF-A0A2H0PBP1-F1
#
_entry.id   AF-A0A2H0PBP1-F1
#
_cell.length_a   1.000
_cell.length_b   1.000
_cell.length_c   1.000
_cell.angle_alpha   90.00
_cell.angle_beta   90.00
_cell.angle_gamma   90.00
#
_symmetry.space_group_name_H-M   'P 1'
#
loop_
_entity.id
_entity.type
_entity.pdbx_description
1 polymer ?
#
loop_
_entity_poly.entity_id
_entity_poly.type
_entity_poly.pdbx_seq_one_letter_code
_entity_poly.pdbx_strand_id
1 'polypeptide(L)'
;MVLKIALAAVVGCAFTETVGYFLHILLHSEKIAWLSRGHMIHHLKIYGPRRSLRQPGPYHDSVDGRYGFLGIGLEWLAPVVLILIGAVALASFVFGVPASLQAAFIGTALVWGKFMFGDLHDSMHVEGHWLATSRLTSAWFRRVRRLHDIHHLQFSDEGRMPTNFGIAFFGFDRLFGSYESTGGRFNERG
;
A
#
# COMPACT_ATOMS: atom_id res chain seq x y z
N MET A 1 -23.52 21.16 6.38
CA MET A 1 -22.07 21.13 6.65
C MET A 1 -21.58 19.71 6.90
N VAL A 2 -22.17 18.95 7.84
CA VAL A 2 -21.78 17.56 8.18
C VAL A 2 -21.66 16.63 6.96
N LEU A 3 -22.66 16.61 6.08
CA LEU A 3 -22.62 15.75 4.87
C LEU A 3 -21.43 16.08 3.95
N LYS A 4 -21.05 17.35 3.82
CA LYS A 4 -19.91 17.77 2.99
C LYS A 4 -18.58 17.31 3.61
N ILE A 5 -18.46 17.38 4.93
CA ILE A 5 -17.28 16.89 5.66
C ILE A 5 -17.18 15.37 5.53
N ALA A 6 -18.30 14.64 5.70
CA ALA A 6 -18.33 13.19 5.53
C ALA A 6 -17.95 12.78 4.09
N LEU A 7 -18.46 13.50 3.08
CA LEU A 7 -18.09 13.28 1.69
C LEU A 7 -16.59 13.57 1.46
N ALA A 8 -16.06 14.66 2.00
CA ALA A 8 -14.63 14.97 1.89
C ALA A 8 -13.74 13.89 2.52
N ALA A 9 -14.17 13.30 3.65
CA ALA A 9 -13.49 12.17 4.28
C ALA A 9 -13.52 10.92 3.38
N VAL A 10 -14.68 10.56 2.82
CA VAL A 10 -14.81 9.42 1.89
C VAL A 10 -13.93 9.62 0.65
N VAL A 11 -13.90 10.84 0.10
CA VAL A 11 -13.01 11.20 -1.01
C VAL A 11 -11.54 11.08 -0.59
N GLY A 12 -11.19 11.41 0.66
CA GLY A 12 -9.86 11.19 1.22
C GLY A 12 -9.46 9.72 1.21
N CYS A 13 -10.33 8.82 1.67
CA CYS A 13 -10.06 7.37 1.60
C CYS A 13 -9.90 6.89 0.16
N ALA A 14 -10.83 7.27 -0.74
CA ALA A 14 -10.80 6.86 -2.14
C ALA A 14 -9.56 7.39 -2.87
N PHE A 15 -9.16 8.63 -2.60
CA PHE A 15 -7.91 9.21 -3.10
C PHE A 15 -6.70 8.40 -2.66
N THR A 16 -6.61 8.06 -1.38
CA THR A 16 -5.50 7.26 -0.83
C THR A 16 -5.40 5.88 -1.46
N GLU A 17 -6.53 5.15 -1.62
CA GLU A 17 -6.53 3.86 -2.30
C GLU A 17 -6.08 3.98 -3.76
N THR A 18 -6.56 5.01 -4.46
CA THR A 18 -6.24 5.26 -5.87
C THR A 18 -4.76 5.58 -6.04
N VAL A 19 -4.26 6.57 -5.29
CA VAL A 19 -2.86 7.00 -5.34
C VAL A 19 -1.95 5.87 -4.91
N GLY A 20 -2.29 5.20 -3.80
CA GLY A 20 -1.48 4.10 -3.29
C GLY A 20 -1.37 2.94 -4.26
N TYR A 21 -2.45 2.56 -4.96
CA TYR A 21 -2.43 1.54 -5.99
C TYR A 21 -1.46 1.87 -7.15
N PHE A 22 -1.60 3.06 -7.75
CA PHE A 22 -0.74 3.45 -8.87
C PHE A 22 0.70 3.74 -8.46
N LEU A 23 0.89 4.28 -7.24
CA LEU A 23 2.22 4.44 -6.69
C LEU A 23 2.86 3.07 -6.47
N HIS A 24 2.14 2.07 -5.94
CA HIS A 24 2.68 0.73 -5.77
C HIS A 24 3.15 0.13 -7.11
N ILE A 25 2.37 0.31 -8.19
CA ILE A 25 2.79 -0.06 -9.55
C ILE A 25 4.07 0.68 -9.95
N LEU A 26 4.14 1.99 -9.72
CA LEU A 26 5.33 2.79 -10.04
C LEU A 26 6.56 2.25 -9.30
N LEU A 27 6.43 1.92 -8.01
CA LEU A 27 7.49 1.33 -7.20
C LEU A 27 7.96 -0.02 -7.76
N HIS A 28 7.08 -0.82 -8.36
CA HIS A 28 7.46 -2.08 -9.03
C HIS A 28 7.90 -1.95 -10.48
N SER A 29 7.85 -0.74 -11.06
CA SER A 29 8.05 -0.56 -12.51
C SER A 29 9.48 -0.27 -12.95
N GLU A 30 10.38 0.05 -12.01
CA GLU A 30 11.76 0.51 -12.25
C GLU A 30 11.88 1.83 -13.05
N LYS A 31 10.75 2.49 -13.38
CA LYS A 31 10.75 3.77 -14.11
C LYS A 31 11.50 4.86 -13.36
N ILE A 32 11.52 4.80 -12.02
CA ILE A 32 12.30 5.69 -11.16
C ILE A 32 13.10 4.82 -10.21
N ALA A 33 14.38 4.63 -10.53
CA ALA A 33 15.22 3.61 -9.89
C ALA A 33 15.28 3.70 -8.35
N TRP A 34 15.37 4.91 -7.79
CA TRP A 34 15.47 5.08 -6.34
C TRP A 34 14.17 4.70 -5.61
N LEU A 35 13.01 5.00 -6.22
CA LEU A 35 11.70 4.62 -5.70
C LEU A 35 11.58 3.10 -5.66
N SER A 36 11.88 2.46 -6.79
CA SER A 36 11.81 1.01 -6.92
C SER A 36 12.80 0.31 -6.01
N ARG A 37 14.05 0.78 -5.92
CA ARG A 37 15.06 0.18 -5.05
C ARG A 37 14.62 0.20 -3.58
N GLY A 38 14.02 1.29 -3.11
CA GLY A 38 13.54 1.39 -1.73
C GLY A 38 12.48 0.33 -1.43
N HIS A 39 11.45 0.26 -2.28
CA HIS A 39 10.36 -0.69 -2.13
C HIS A 39 10.79 -2.15 -2.32
N MET A 40 11.68 -2.42 -3.28
CA MET A 40 12.16 -3.78 -3.55
C MET A 40 13.06 -4.33 -2.43
N ILE A 41 13.59 -3.51 -1.52
CA ILE A 41 14.27 -4.03 -0.32
C ILE A 41 13.27 -4.81 0.56
N HIS A 42 12.05 -4.30 0.73
CA HIS A 42 10.97 -4.99 1.43
C HIS A 42 10.70 -6.35 0.78
N HIS A 43 10.53 -6.37 -0.54
CA HIS A 43 10.16 -7.56 -1.31
C HIS A 43 11.27 -8.58 -1.52
N LEU A 44 12.54 -8.17 -1.64
CA LEU A 44 13.64 -9.06 -2.02
C LEU A 44 14.53 -9.42 -0.83
N LYS A 45 14.68 -8.51 0.14
CA LYS A 45 15.62 -8.68 1.26
C LYS A 45 14.91 -9.02 2.56
N ILE A 46 13.89 -8.26 2.93
CA ILE A 46 13.23 -8.42 4.23
C ILE A 46 12.26 -9.60 4.16
N TYR A 47 11.27 -9.53 3.26
CA TYR A 47 10.24 -10.53 3.03
C TYR A 47 10.37 -11.15 1.63
N GLY A 48 11.60 -11.63 1.35
CA GLY A 48 11.98 -12.30 0.12
C GLY A 48 11.34 -13.68 -0.09
N PRO A 49 11.28 -14.17 -1.34
CA PRO A 49 10.61 -15.44 -1.69
C PRO A 49 11.26 -16.69 -1.06
N ARG A 50 12.54 -16.60 -0.66
CA ARG A 50 13.26 -17.68 0.05
C ARG A 50 13.27 -17.51 1.56
N ARG A 51 12.54 -16.52 2.10
CA ARG A 51 12.42 -16.25 3.53
C ARG A 51 10.98 -16.47 3.97
N SER A 52 10.78 -16.62 5.27
CA SER A 52 9.42 -16.57 5.80
C SER A 52 8.84 -15.17 5.57
N LEU A 53 7.67 -15.10 4.94
CA LEU A 53 6.90 -13.85 4.81
C LEU A 53 6.32 -13.39 6.15
N ARG A 54 6.51 -14.17 7.22
CA ARG A 54 6.03 -13.90 8.57
C ARG A 54 7.16 -14.10 9.56
N GLN A 55 7.27 -13.19 10.50
CA GLN A 55 8.24 -13.29 11.58
C GLN A 55 7.50 -13.45 12.91
N PRO A 56 8.03 -14.27 13.83
CA PRO A 56 7.54 -14.30 15.21
C PRO A 56 7.95 -13.00 15.91
N GLY A 57 7.04 -12.41 16.69
CA GLY A 57 7.30 -11.17 17.42
C GLY A 57 6.91 -9.90 16.64
N PRO A 58 7.51 -8.73 16.95
CA PRO A 58 7.13 -7.47 16.33
C PRO A 58 7.49 -7.45 14.83
N TYR A 59 6.79 -6.60 14.09
CA TYR A 59 7.08 -6.35 12.67
C TYR A 59 8.54 -5.91 12.47
N HIS A 60 9.18 -6.42 11.42
CA HIS A 60 10.50 -5.94 11.01
C HIS A 60 10.28 -4.69 10.16
N ASP A 61 10.63 -3.53 10.72
CA ASP A 61 10.43 -2.25 10.06
C ASP A 61 11.09 -2.24 8.68
N SER A 62 10.27 -2.01 7.64
CA SER A 62 10.72 -1.94 6.25
C SER A 62 11.75 -0.82 6.02
N VAL A 63 11.80 0.19 6.90
CA VAL A 63 12.76 1.31 6.83
C VAL A 63 13.95 1.16 7.76
N ASP A 64 14.15 0.02 8.44
CA ASP A 64 15.29 -0.15 9.32
C ASP A 64 16.63 0.09 8.57
N GLY A 65 17.48 0.95 9.15
CA GLY A 65 18.71 1.42 8.52
C GLY A 65 18.54 2.32 7.28
N ARG A 66 17.33 2.81 6.99
CA ARG A 66 17.00 3.71 5.85
C ARG A 66 16.24 4.96 6.32
N TYR A 67 16.18 5.97 5.46
CA TYR A 67 15.37 7.15 5.72
C TYR A 67 13.89 6.83 5.56
N GLY A 68 13.11 7.14 6.59
CA GLY A 68 11.66 7.01 6.60
C GLY A 68 11.05 7.84 7.72
N PHE A 69 9.72 7.94 7.74
CA PHE A 69 8.96 8.61 8.78
C PHE A 69 7.78 7.73 9.20
N LEU A 70 7.66 7.46 10.50
CA LEU A 70 6.62 6.59 11.08
C LEU A 70 6.53 5.20 10.41
N GLY A 71 7.67 4.58 10.10
CA GLY A 71 7.74 3.27 9.44
C GLY A 71 7.49 3.29 7.93
N ILE A 72 7.30 4.47 7.32
CA ILE A 72 7.05 4.63 5.88
C ILE A 72 8.30 5.17 5.19
N GLY A 73 8.76 4.47 4.15
CA GLY A 73 9.94 4.86 3.38
C GLY A 73 9.74 6.15 2.57
N LEU A 74 10.82 6.88 2.31
CA LEU A 74 10.79 8.10 1.49
C LEU A 74 10.29 7.84 0.07
N GLU A 75 10.47 6.61 -0.44
CA GLU A 75 9.94 6.16 -1.72
C GLU A 75 8.40 6.23 -1.79
N TRP A 76 7.73 6.12 -0.66
CA TRP A 76 6.28 6.32 -0.57
C TRP A 76 5.94 7.77 -0.25
N LEU A 77 6.63 8.36 0.74
CA LEU A 77 6.27 9.69 1.27
C LEU A 77 6.45 10.82 0.25
N ALA A 78 7.60 10.86 -0.44
CA ALA A 78 7.89 11.96 -1.36
C ALA A 78 6.85 12.08 -2.49
N PRO A 79 6.52 11.02 -3.26
CA PRO A 79 5.50 11.12 -4.29
C PRO A 79 4.11 11.41 -3.71
N VAL A 80 3.73 10.82 -2.57
CA VAL A 80 2.42 11.09 -1.94
C VAL A 80 2.29 12.56 -1.55
N VAL A 81 3.32 13.15 -0.93
CA VAL A 81 3.31 14.57 -0.55
C VAL A 81 3.14 15.46 -1.77
N LEU A 82 3.88 15.20 -2.86
CA LEU A 82 3.77 15.99 -4.09
C LEU A 82 2.37 15.89 -4.71
N ILE A 83 1.80 14.68 -4.79
CA ILE A 83 0.46 14.46 -5.33
C ILE A 83 -0.60 15.14 -4.44
N LEU A 84 -0.46 15.05 -3.11
CA LEU A 84 -1.39 15.67 -2.18
C LEU A 84 -1.35 17.20 -2.25
N ILE A 85 -0.16 17.81 -2.33
CA ILE A 85 0.00 19.26 -2.55
C ILE A 85 -0.68 19.66 -3.85
N GLY A 86 -0.47 18.92 -4.94
CA GLY A 86 -1.12 19.18 -6.23
C GLY A 86 -2.65 19.11 -6.13
N ALA A 87 -3.19 18.10 -5.47
CA ALA A 87 -4.63 17.94 -5.27
C ALA A 87 -5.24 19.07 -4.44
N VAL A 88 -4.58 19.49 -3.36
CA VAL A 88 -4.98 20.59 -2.47
C VAL A 88 -4.90 21.94 -3.20
N ALA A 89 -3.84 22.18 -3.97
CA ALA A 89 -3.69 23.37 -4.79
C ALA A 89 -4.79 23.45 -5.85
N LEU A 90 -5.07 22.35 -6.55
CA LEU A 90 -6.16 22.27 -7.52
C LEU A 90 -7.52 22.56 -6.85
N ALA A 91 -7.80 21.92 -5.71
CA ALA A 91 -9.03 22.15 -4.95
C ALA A 91 -9.17 23.62 -4.51
N SER A 92 -8.07 24.24 -4.05
CA SER A 92 -8.05 25.62 -3.59
C SER A 92 -8.21 26.63 -4.72
N PHE A 93 -7.35 26.55 -5.72
CA PHE A 93 -7.17 27.62 -6.72
C PHE A 93 -8.06 27.46 -7.94
N VAL A 94 -8.47 26.24 -8.27
CA VAL A 94 -9.33 25.99 -9.45
C VAL A 94 -10.79 25.82 -9.05
N PHE A 95 -11.05 25.07 -7.97
CA PHE A 95 -12.41 24.74 -7.56
C PHE A 95 -12.94 25.56 -6.38
N GLY A 96 -12.10 26.40 -5.74
CA GLY A 96 -12.51 27.23 -4.62
C GLY A 96 -13.03 26.43 -3.41
N VAL A 97 -12.54 25.21 -3.20
CA VAL A 97 -13.00 24.32 -2.13
C VAL A 97 -12.65 24.94 -0.77
N PRO A 98 -13.60 25.06 0.18
CA PRO A 98 -13.32 25.63 1.49
C PRO A 98 -12.23 24.87 2.27
N ALA A 99 -11.38 25.61 2.98
CA ALA A 99 -10.27 25.05 3.75
C ALA A 99 -10.69 23.97 4.76
N SER A 100 -11.90 24.07 5.33
CA SER A 100 -12.43 23.06 6.25
C SER A 100 -12.68 21.70 5.60
N LEU A 101 -13.11 21.68 4.34
CA LEU A 101 -13.30 20.43 3.58
C LEU A 101 -11.94 19.87 3.13
N GLN A 102 -11.00 20.73 2.78
CA GLN A 102 -9.63 20.32 2.48
C GLN A 102 -8.95 19.71 3.71
N ALA A 103 -9.14 20.29 4.90
CA ALA A 103 -8.62 19.76 6.15
C ALA A 103 -9.20 18.37 6.47
N ALA A 104 -10.51 18.18 6.27
CA ALA A 104 -11.15 16.87 6.43
C ALA A 104 -10.57 15.85 5.43
N PHE A 105 -10.45 16.23 4.15
CA PHE A 105 -9.86 15.41 3.10
C PHE A 105 -8.40 15.01 3.43
N ILE A 106 -7.54 15.97 3.75
CA ILE A 106 -6.12 15.75 4.09
C ILE A 106 -6.02 14.84 5.32
N GLY A 107 -6.74 15.17 6.39
CA GLY A 107 -6.71 14.41 7.63
C GLY A 107 -7.12 12.96 7.39
N THR A 108 -8.22 12.72 6.69
CA THR A 108 -8.66 11.37 6.36
C THR A 108 -7.70 10.66 5.42
N ALA A 109 -7.19 11.32 4.37
CA ALA A 109 -6.24 10.71 3.44
C ALA A 109 -4.97 10.23 4.14
N LEU A 110 -4.41 11.04 5.05
CA LEU A 110 -3.21 10.70 5.82
C LEU A 110 -3.47 9.57 6.82
N VAL A 111 -4.56 9.65 7.60
CA VAL A 111 -4.92 8.62 8.58
C VAL A 111 -5.21 7.29 7.89
N TRP A 112 -6.01 7.31 6.82
CA TRP A 112 -6.32 6.12 6.05
C TRP A 112 -5.07 5.55 5.36
N GLY A 113 -4.18 6.42 4.86
CA GLY A 113 -2.93 6.02 4.23
C GLY A 113 -1.99 5.30 5.19
N LYS A 114 -1.79 5.86 6.39
CA LYS A 114 -0.99 5.22 7.45
C LYS A 114 -1.59 3.87 7.86
N PHE A 115 -2.91 3.82 8.01
CA PHE A 115 -3.60 2.58 8.37
C PHE A 115 -3.44 1.51 7.29
N MET A 116 -3.71 1.84 6.02
CA MET A 116 -3.73 0.86 4.93
C MET A 116 -2.33 0.41 4.52
N PHE A 117 -1.43 1.37 4.23
CA PHE A 117 -0.11 1.09 3.65
C PHE A 117 0.99 0.96 4.71
N GLY A 118 0.70 1.29 5.97
CA GLY A 118 1.56 0.99 7.11
C GLY A 118 0.96 -0.13 7.96
N ASP A 119 0.05 0.21 8.88
CA ASP A 119 -0.35 -0.70 9.97
C ASP A 119 -0.95 -2.03 9.46
N LEU A 120 -1.87 -1.96 8.50
CA LEU A 120 -2.53 -3.14 7.96
C LEU A 120 -1.59 -3.97 7.09
N HIS A 121 -0.78 -3.33 6.24
CA HIS A 121 0.25 -3.98 5.45
C HIS A 121 1.27 -4.72 6.35
N ASP A 122 1.83 -4.02 7.33
CA ASP A 122 2.81 -4.58 8.27
C ASP A 122 2.23 -5.76 9.05
N SER A 123 0.95 -5.68 9.43
CA SER A 123 0.26 -6.78 10.12
C SER A 123 0.17 -8.07 9.31
N MET A 124 0.26 -8.00 7.97
CA MET A 124 0.27 -9.18 7.09
C MET A 124 1.56 -9.99 7.24
N HIS A 125 2.63 -9.38 7.73
CA HIS A 125 3.94 -9.96 7.93
C HIS A 125 4.22 -10.40 9.37
N VAL A 126 3.25 -10.24 10.27
CA VAL A 126 3.36 -10.65 11.68
C VAL A 126 2.69 -12.01 11.90
N GLU A 127 3.43 -12.96 12.46
CA GLU A 127 2.87 -14.24 12.84
C GLU A 127 1.89 -14.09 14.02
N GLY A 128 0.75 -14.78 13.98
CA GLY A 128 -0.22 -14.76 15.07
C GLY A 128 -0.96 -13.42 15.27
N HIS A 129 -0.85 -12.46 14.35
CA HIS A 129 -1.53 -11.17 14.46
C HIS A 129 -3.04 -11.33 14.74
N TRP A 130 -3.61 -10.50 15.62
CA TRP A 130 -4.98 -10.66 16.13
C TRP A 130 -6.05 -10.63 15.02
N LEU A 131 -5.81 -9.88 13.93
CA LEU A 131 -6.70 -9.88 12.77
C LEU A 131 -6.77 -11.27 12.10
N ALA A 132 -5.72 -12.07 12.18
CA ALA A 132 -5.69 -13.43 11.64
C ALA A 132 -6.33 -14.47 12.58
N THR A 133 -6.53 -14.15 13.86
CA THR A 133 -7.02 -15.08 14.89
C THR A 133 -8.43 -14.74 15.40
N SER A 134 -8.87 -13.49 15.24
CA SER A 134 -10.20 -13.05 15.64
C SER A 134 -11.33 -13.73 14.85
N ARG A 135 -12.45 -14.01 15.54
CA ARG A 135 -13.64 -14.63 14.92
C ARG A 135 -14.30 -13.75 13.86
N LEU A 136 -14.19 -12.43 13.99
CA LEU A 136 -14.88 -11.49 13.11
C LEU A 136 -14.08 -11.14 11.86
N THR A 137 -12.75 -11.07 11.97
CA THR A 137 -11.89 -10.53 10.91
C THR A 137 -11.01 -11.58 10.24
N SER A 138 -10.83 -12.77 10.82
CA SER A 138 -9.87 -13.77 10.32
C SER A 138 -10.12 -14.22 8.89
N ALA A 139 -11.39 -14.46 8.51
CA ALA A 139 -11.71 -14.93 7.16
C ALA A 139 -11.29 -13.90 6.09
N TRP A 140 -11.65 -12.62 6.31
CA TRP A 140 -11.26 -11.53 5.42
C TRP A 140 -9.74 -11.30 5.45
N PHE A 141 -9.16 -11.20 6.65
CA PHE A 141 -7.75 -10.87 6.81
C PHE A 141 -6.84 -11.94 6.19
N ARG A 142 -7.14 -13.23 6.41
CA ARG A 142 -6.38 -14.33 5.80
C ARG A 142 -6.49 -14.32 4.28
N ARG A 143 -7.64 -13.92 3.73
CA ARG A 143 -7.84 -13.78 2.28
C ARG A 143 -6.98 -12.66 1.70
N VAL A 144 -7.03 -11.46 2.26
CA VAL A 144 -6.22 -10.33 1.76
C VAL A 144 -4.73 -10.59 1.95
N ARG A 145 -4.34 -11.16 3.10
CA ARG A 145 -2.96 -11.58 3.36
C ARG A 145 -2.47 -12.62 2.36
N ARG A 146 -3.31 -13.57 1.94
CA ARG A 146 -2.94 -14.54 0.89
C ARG A 146 -2.70 -13.86 -0.47
N LEU A 147 -3.49 -12.85 -0.82
CA LEU A 147 -3.28 -12.09 -2.07
C LEU A 147 -1.98 -11.27 -2.01
N HIS A 148 -1.67 -10.70 -0.85
CA HIS A 148 -0.39 -10.06 -0.57
C HIS A 148 0.80 -11.04 -0.62
N ASP A 149 0.63 -12.28 -0.14
CA ASP A 149 1.67 -13.31 -0.31
C ASP A 149 1.93 -13.60 -1.78
N ILE A 150 0.87 -13.71 -2.59
CA ILE A 150 0.97 -13.92 -4.03
C ILE A 150 1.77 -12.77 -4.65
N HIS A 151 1.50 -11.52 -4.26
CA HIS A 151 2.27 -10.35 -4.68
C HIS A 151 3.76 -10.47 -4.36
N HIS A 152 4.12 -10.93 -3.15
CA HIS A 152 5.52 -11.14 -2.75
C HIS A 152 6.23 -12.29 -3.49
N LEU A 153 5.48 -13.26 -4.01
CA LEU A 153 6.02 -14.52 -4.51
C LEU A 153 5.96 -14.65 -6.04
N GLN A 154 5.16 -13.84 -6.72
CA GLN A 154 5.02 -13.90 -8.17
C GLN A 154 5.96 -12.94 -8.88
N PHE A 155 6.82 -13.55 -9.70
CA PHE A 155 7.80 -12.85 -10.53
C PHE A 155 7.58 -13.18 -12.00
N SER A 156 7.64 -12.18 -12.86
CA SER A 156 7.76 -12.37 -14.31
C SER A 156 9.17 -12.86 -14.67
N ASP A 157 9.37 -13.31 -15.91
CA ASP A 157 10.69 -13.73 -16.39
C ASP A 157 11.71 -12.57 -16.40
N GLU A 158 11.23 -11.33 -16.36
CA GLU A 158 12.04 -10.11 -16.21
C GLU A 158 12.30 -9.72 -14.74
N GLY A 159 11.92 -10.56 -13.78
CA GLY A 159 12.12 -10.30 -12.34
C GLY A 159 11.16 -9.27 -11.74
N ARG A 160 10.04 -8.97 -12.40
CA ARG A 160 9.04 -7.98 -11.93
C ARG A 160 7.90 -8.64 -11.17
N MET A 161 7.23 -7.89 -10.28
CA MET A 161 6.02 -8.33 -9.57
C MET A 161 4.77 -7.72 -10.20
N PRO A 162 4.01 -8.44 -11.04
CA PRO A 162 2.98 -7.84 -11.89
C PRO A 162 1.57 -7.86 -11.29
N THR A 163 1.38 -8.47 -10.12
CA THR A 163 0.04 -8.80 -9.60
C THR A 163 -0.22 -8.23 -8.22
N ASN A 164 -1.49 -8.00 -7.89
CA ASN A 164 -2.00 -7.75 -6.53
C ASN A 164 -1.34 -6.55 -5.83
N PHE A 165 -1.41 -5.38 -6.45
CA PHE A 165 -0.87 -4.13 -5.92
C PHE A 165 -1.77 -3.50 -4.84
N GLY A 166 -3.05 -3.85 -4.78
CA GLY A 166 -3.91 -3.46 -3.67
C GLY A 166 -3.47 -4.11 -2.36
N ILE A 167 -3.55 -3.40 -1.24
CA ILE A 167 -3.21 -3.96 0.08
C ILE A 167 -4.39 -4.76 0.64
N ALA A 168 -5.52 -4.11 0.91
CA ALA A 168 -6.72 -4.77 1.44
C ALA A 168 -7.91 -4.76 0.49
N PHE A 169 -7.88 -3.87 -0.51
CA PHE A 169 -8.90 -3.76 -1.55
C PHE A 169 -8.28 -4.03 -2.93
N PHE A 170 -8.79 -5.06 -3.60
CA PHE A 170 -8.28 -5.51 -4.91
C PHE A 170 -9.23 -5.10 -6.05
N GLY A 171 -9.98 -4.01 -5.85
CA GLY A 171 -10.90 -3.48 -6.86
C GLY A 171 -10.14 -2.96 -8.08
N PHE A 172 -9.09 -2.17 -7.85
CA PHE A 172 -8.21 -1.68 -8.90
C PHE A 172 -7.46 -2.81 -9.60
N ASP A 173 -7.00 -3.83 -8.85
CA ASP A 173 -6.36 -4.99 -9.48
C ASP A 173 -7.27 -5.69 -10.48
N ARG A 174 -8.57 -5.82 -10.16
CA ARG A 174 -9.55 -6.39 -11.10
C ARG A 174 -9.80 -5.47 -12.28
N LEU A 175 -9.89 -4.15 -12.04
CA LEU A 175 -10.16 -3.17 -13.08
C LEU A 175 -9.01 -3.06 -14.09
N PHE A 176 -7.77 -3.16 -13.63
CA PHE A 176 -6.57 -2.99 -14.45
C PHE A 176 -5.85 -4.30 -14.79
N GLY A 177 -6.41 -5.45 -14.41
CA GLY A 177 -5.93 -6.75 -14.84
C GLY A 177 -4.69 -7.27 -14.10
N SER A 178 -4.37 -6.75 -12.91
CA SER A 178 -3.30 -7.27 -12.05
C SER A 178 -3.80 -8.24 -10.96
N TYR A 179 -5.09 -8.57 -10.95
CA TYR A 179 -5.64 -9.48 -9.93
C TYR A 179 -5.25 -10.94 -10.17
N GLU A 180 -4.55 -11.54 -9.22
CA GLU A 180 -4.23 -12.98 -9.22
C GLU A 180 -4.66 -13.65 -7.91
N SER A 181 -5.47 -14.69 -8.03
CA SER A 181 -6.03 -15.41 -6.87
C SER A 181 -5.41 -16.79 -6.64
N THR A 182 -4.60 -17.25 -7.58
CA THR A 182 -3.91 -18.53 -7.56
C THR A 182 -2.41 -18.26 -7.59
N GLY A 183 -1.72 -18.57 -6.49
CA GLY A 183 -0.27 -18.55 -6.46
C GLY A 183 0.26 -19.67 -7.36
N GLY A 184 0.90 -19.32 -8.47
CA GLY A 184 1.68 -20.27 -9.27
C GLY A 184 2.91 -20.79 -8.52
N ARG A 185 3.66 -21.70 -9.15
CA ARG A 185 5.00 -22.06 -8.66
C ARG A 185 5.90 -20.82 -8.70
N PHE A 186 6.82 -20.72 -7.76
CA PHE A 186 7.84 -19.67 -7.77
C PHE A 186 8.61 -19.73 -9.11
N ASN A 187 8.74 -18.59 -9.77
CA ASN A 187 9.46 -18.49 -11.05
C ASN A 187 10.95 -18.30 -10.78
N GLU A 188 11.77 -19.33 -11.01
CA GLU A 188 13.23 -19.25 -10.79
C GLU A 188 14.00 -18.48 -11.87
N ARG A 189 13.33 -18.11 -12.98
CA ARG A 189 13.97 -17.37 -14.09
C ARG A 189 14.10 -15.87 -13.82
N GLY A 190 13.14 -15.32 -13.09
CA GLY A 190 13.12 -13.91 -12.65
C GLY A 190 13.88 -13.71 -11.35
#